data_AF-A0A7V2QC15-F1
#
_entry.id   AF-A0A7V2QC15-F1
#
_cell.length_a   1.000
_cell.length_b   1.000
_cell.length_c   1.000
_cell.angle_alpha   90.00
_cell.angle_beta   90.00
_cell.angle_gamma   90.00
#
_symmetry.space_group_name_H-M   'P 1'
#
loop_
_entity.id
_entity.type
_entity.pdbx_description
1 polymer ?
#
loop_
_entity_poly.entity_id
_entity_poly.type
_entity_poly.pdbx_seq_one_letter_code
_entity_poly.pdbx_strand_id
1 'polypeptide(L)'
;TSAEDLILAGSRWVDNWAAIQQIVPSSSTVFEHRGERSRPENLDLTEEERRVLDTLDGLRDVSAVARACDLTEFETSKILYGLSSIGLVQPGDLGKIRLRRVFREFVELMCRGTVPYRDSPDDVACEIAVNQQCTALPIRLVAGRIEDQTDPNLRTGELAEVYRTFLQTQRQVVRDRFGEEVAERLHRQVLFQVSPDLREALERYDLV
;
A
#
# COMPACT_ATOMS: atom_id res chain seq x y z
N THR A 1 31.79 37.46 -1.21
CA THR A 1 31.67 36.01 -1.50
C THR A 1 32.64 35.69 -2.62
N SER A 2 33.67 34.90 -2.36
CA SER A 2 34.68 34.53 -3.36
C SER A 2 34.11 33.49 -4.34
N ALA A 3 34.63 33.42 -5.56
CA ALA A 3 34.27 32.35 -6.51
C ALA A 3 34.56 30.96 -5.93
N GLU A 4 35.59 30.83 -5.09
CA GLU A 4 35.93 29.60 -4.38
C GLU A 4 34.86 29.19 -3.35
N ASP A 5 34.26 30.15 -2.63
CA ASP A 5 33.16 29.88 -1.70
C ASP A 5 31.92 29.35 -2.42
N LEU A 6 31.65 29.87 -3.62
CA LEU A 6 30.52 29.42 -4.46
C LEU A 6 30.75 28.03 -5.05
N ILE A 7 31.98 27.70 -5.43
CA ILE A 7 32.35 26.36 -5.95
C ILE A 7 32.29 25.32 -4.82
N LEU A 8 32.78 25.66 -3.62
CA LEU A 8 32.73 24.79 -2.46
C LEU A 8 31.30 24.61 -1.92
N ALA A 9 30.48 25.67 -1.95
CA ALA A 9 29.06 25.57 -1.63
C ALA A 9 28.30 24.73 -2.66
N GLY A 10 28.62 24.89 -3.95
CA GLY A 10 28.02 24.11 -5.04
C GLY A 10 28.33 22.62 -4.96
N SER A 11 29.59 22.24 -4.70
CA SER A 11 29.97 20.83 -4.52
C SER A 11 29.26 20.17 -3.34
N ARG A 12 29.22 20.83 -2.18
CA ARG A 12 28.46 20.33 -1.01
C ARG A 12 26.96 20.20 -1.27
N TRP A 13 26.38 21.08 -2.07
CA TRP A 13 25.00 21.00 -2.49
C TRP A 13 24.72 19.80 -3.39
N VAL A 14 25.62 19.54 -4.34
CA VAL A 14 25.55 18.37 -5.24
C VAL A 14 25.71 17.07 -4.44
N ASP A 15 26.64 17.01 -3.49
CA ASP A 15 26.85 15.83 -2.64
C ASP A 15 25.64 15.57 -1.73
N ASN A 16 25.08 16.62 -1.12
CA ASN A 16 23.85 16.52 -0.33
C ASN A 16 22.66 16.10 -1.19
N TRP A 17 22.57 16.57 -2.43
CA TRP A 17 21.51 16.16 -3.35
C TRP A 17 21.65 14.69 -3.76
N ALA A 18 22.86 14.21 -4.02
CA ALA A 18 23.11 12.80 -4.31
C ALA A 18 22.68 11.90 -3.14
N ALA A 19 22.96 12.31 -1.89
CA ALA A 19 22.51 11.60 -0.69
C ALA A 19 20.97 11.61 -0.54
N ILE A 20 20.32 12.75 -0.79
CA ILE A 20 18.85 12.85 -0.79
C ILE A 20 18.26 11.91 -1.85
N GLN A 21 18.82 11.86 -3.05
CA GLN A 21 18.34 11.01 -4.14
C GLN A 21 18.47 9.51 -3.86
N GLN A 22 19.33 9.08 -2.94
CA GLN A 22 19.39 7.67 -2.52
C GLN A 22 18.13 7.25 -1.74
N ILE A 23 17.49 8.18 -1.03
CA ILE A 23 16.30 7.92 -0.19
C ILE A 23 15.02 8.43 -0.86
N VAL A 24 15.10 9.55 -1.57
CA VAL A 24 14.01 10.20 -2.31
C VAL A 24 14.38 10.20 -3.80
N PRO A 25 14.29 9.05 -4.50
CA PRO A 25 14.75 8.93 -5.89
C PRO A 25 13.92 9.77 -6.87
N SER A 26 12.65 10.05 -6.53
CA SER A 26 11.74 10.85 -7.35
C SER A 26 10.64 11.52 -6.52
N SER A 27 9.98 12.53 -7.10
CA SER A 27 8.80 13.16 -6.49
C SER A 27 7.55 12.26 -6.45
N SER A 28 7.60 11.10 -7.11
CA SER A 28 6.58 10.04 -7.03
C SER A 28 6.83 9.03 -5.89
N THR A 29 7.90 9.19 -5.11
CA THR A 29 8.20 8.33 -3.96
C THR A 29 7.16 8.58 -2.87
N VAL A 30 6.52 7.53 -2.38
CA VAL A 30 5.63 7.60 -1.21
C VAL A 30 6.46 7.40 0.05
N PHE A 31 6.10 8.11 1.12
CA PHE A 31 6.70 7.94 2.45
C PHE A 31 5.64 7.54 3.47
N GLU A 32 6.04 6.71 4.43
CA GLU A 32 5.21 6.30 5.55
C GLU A 32 5.96 6.51 6.88
N HIS A 33 5.19 6.60 7.97
CA HIS A 33 5.77 6.61 9.31
C HIS A 33 6.50 5.30 9.59
N ARG A 34 7.69 5.40 10.18
CA ARG A 34 8.35 4.26 10.80
C ARG A 34 7.69 4.00 12.15
N GLY A 35 7.28 2.75 12.43
CA GLY A 35 6.45 2.41 13.61
C GLY A 35 6.98 2.91 14.97
N GLU A 36 6.11 2.90 15.99
CA GLU A 36 6.28 3.56 17.31
C GLU A 36 7.59 3.28 18.06
N ARG A 37 8.32 2.21 17.73
CA ARG A 37 9.56 1.80 18.42
C ARG A 37 10.76 2.70 18.12
N SER A 38 10.65 3.61 17.15
CA SER A 38 11.75 4.45 16.67
C SER A 38 11.51 5.95 16.84
N ARG A 39 10.68 6.38 17.81
CA ARG A 39 10.55 7.80 18.14
C ARG A 39 11.57 8.19 19.22
N PRO A 40 12.66 8.91 18.91
CA PRO A 40 13.50 9.52 19.93
C PRO A 40 12.66 10.39 20.87
N GLU A 41 12.87 10.26 22.18
CA GLU A 41 12.04 10.91 23.21
C GLU A 41 12.17 12.44 23.25
N ASN A 42 13.18 13.02 22.57
CA ASN A 42 13.46 14.47 22.53
C ASN A 42 13.79 14.96 21.11
N LEU A 43 12.80 14.98 20.21
CA LEU A 43 12.93 15.54 18.87
C LEU A 43 12.36 16.95 18.80
N ASP A 44 13.24 17.93 18.65
CA ASP A 44 12.86 19.30 18.28
C ASP A 44 12.66 19.37 16.76
N LEU A 45 11.46 19.02 16.31
CA LEU A 45 11.04 19.21 14.92
C LEU A 45 10.63 20.67 14.71
N THR A 46 11.07 21.23 13.58
CA THR A 46 10.54 22.49 13.07
C THR A 46 9.05 22.34 12.71
N GLU A 47 8.35 23.46 12.57
CA GLU A 47 6.93 23.45 12.20
C GLU A 47 6.70 22.85 10.80
N GLU A 48 7.63 23.05 9.87
CA GLU A 48 7.58 22.46 8.52
C GLU A 48 7.79 20.94 8.56
N GLU A 49 8.79 20.46 9.31
CA GLU A 49 9.05 19.03 9.49
C GLU A 49 7.87 18.32 10.14
N ARG A 50 7.25 18.95 11.14
CA ARG A 50 6.05 18.39 11.80
C ARG A 50 4.87 18.35 10.84
N ARG A 51 4.64 19.40 10.05
CA ARG A 51 3.58 19.43 9.05
C ARG A 51 3.76 18.36 7.97
N VAL A 52 4.98 18.17 7.47
CA VAL A 52 5.30 17.10 6.53
C VAL A 52 5.04 15.74 7.17
N LEU A 53 5.55 15.52 8.38
CA LEU A 53 5.38 14.27 9.12
C LEU A 53 3.88 13.94 9.33
N ASP A 54 3.08 14.89 9.78
CA ASP A 54 1.64 14.71 10.04
C ASP A 54 0.82 14.51 8.74
N THR A 55 1.37 14.90 7.59
CA THR A 55 0.73 14.72 6.27
C THR A 55 0.96 13.32 5.70
N LEU A 56 1.92 12.55 6.21
CA LEU A 56 2.23 11.22 5.71
C LEU A 56 1.14 10.21 6.10
N ASP A 57 0.50 9.63 5.10
CA ASP A 57 -0.53 8.60 5.25
C ASP A 57 -0.12 7.25 4.63
N GLY A 58 1.12 7.16 4.12
CA GLY A 58 1.62 6.01 3.38
C GLY A 58 0.95 5.86 2.01
N LEU A 59 0.27 6.88 1.48
CA LEU A 59 -0.36 6.86 0.16
C LEU A 59 0.09 8.05 -0.71
N ARG A 60 0.36 9.19 -0.09
CA ARG A 60 0.81 10.42 -0.78
C ARG A 60 2.26 10.31 -1.20
N ASP A 61 2.51 10.65 -2.46
CA ASP A 61 3.86 10.86 -2.97
C ASP A 61 4.43 12.21 -2.51
N VAL A 62 5.74 12.39 -2.66
CA VAL A 62 6.46 13.63 -2.31
C VAL A 62 5.79 14.86 -2.95
N SER A 63 5.31 14.78 -4.20
CA SER A 63 4.64 15.89 -4.88
C SER A 63 3.28 16.25 -4.26
N ALA A 64 2.51 15.26 -3.83
CA ALA A 64 1.26 15.46 -3.09
C ALA A 64 1.50 16.03 -1.70
N VAL A 65 2.54 15.57 -1.00
CA VAL A 65 2.95 16.12 0.31
C VAL A 65 3.40 17.57 0.18
N ALA A 66 4.26 17.87 -0.81
CA ALA A 66 4.74 19.23 -1.08
C ALA A 66 3.59 20.22 -1.28
N ARG A 67 2.62 19.86 -2.12
CA ARG A 67 1.41 20.67 -2.35
C ARG A 67 0.56 20.85 -1.10
N ALA A 68 0.42 19.82 -0.27
CA ALA A 68 -0.38 19.87 0.95
C ALA A 68 0.28 20.74 2.04
N CYS A 69 1.61 20.80 2.06
CA CYS A 69 2.36 21.57 3.05
C CYS A 69 2.72 22.99 2.60
N ASP A 70 2.42 23.36 1.35
CA ASP A 70 2.82 24.60 0.68
C ASP A 70 4.35 24.75 0.58
N LEU A 71 5.01 23.66 0.18
CA LEU A 71 6.46 23.53 0.03
C LEU A 71 6.82 23.15 -1.41
N THR A 72 8.07 23.39 -1.81
CA THR A 72 8.61 22.83 -3.05
C THR A 72 8.90 21.33 -2.89
N GLU A 73 8.92 20.59 -4.01
CA GLU A 73 9.33 19.16 -4.00
C GLU A 73 10.75 19.00 -3.45
N PHE A 74 11.60 19.99 -3.67
CA PHE A 74 12.97 20.01 -3.21
C PHE A 74 13.07 20.20 -1.68
N GLU A 75 12.34 21.15 -1.10
CA GLU A 75 12.25 21.34 0.36
C GLU A 75 11.64 20.13 1.04
N THR A 76 10.58 19.58 0.45
CA THR A 76 9.92 18.37 0.94
C THR A 76 10.88 17.18 0.92
N SER A 77 11.67 17.01 -0.15
CA SER A 77 12.68 15.95 -0.25
C SER A 77 13.77 16.07 0.81
N LYS A 78 14.22 17.30 1.11
CA LYS A 78 15.18 17.55 2.22
C LYS A 78 14.61 17.16 3.57
N ILE A 79 13.37 17.56 3.84
CA ILE A 79 12.67 17.25 5.10
C ILE A 79 12.51 15.73 5.24
N LEU A 80 12.02 15.05 4.20
CA LEU A 80 11.85 13.60 4.21
C LEU A 80 13.17 12.85 4.38
N TYR A 81 14.25 13.31 3.75
CA TYR A 81 15.60 12.78 3.97
C TYR A 81 16.04 12.95 5.42
N GLY A 82 15.84 14.14 6.02
CA GLY A 82 16.16 14.41 7.43
C GLY A 82 15.37 13.53 8.38
N LEU A 83 14.05 13.48 8.21
CA LEU A 83 13.14 12.62 8.97
C LEU A 83 13.48 11.13 8.81
N SER A 84 13.94 10.70 7.63
CA SER A 84 14.34 9.31 7.39
C SER A 84 15.68 8.98 8.05
N SER A 85 16.62 9.92 8.02
CA SER A 85 17.94 9.79 8.65
C SER A 85 17.85 9.60 10.17
N ILE A 86 16.86 10.22 10.81
CA ILE A 86 16.57 10.06 12.25
C ILE A 86 15.55 8.96 12.55
N GLY A 87 15.12 8.22 11.52
CA GLY A 87 14.30 7.01 11.66
C GLY A 87 12.82 7.25 11.93
N LEU A 88 12.27 8.44 11.65
CA LEU A 88 10.84 8.73 11.81
C LEU A 88 10.00 8.32 10.59
N VAL A 89 10.60 8.29 9.41
CA VAL A 89 9.91 7.94 8.16
C VAL A 89 10.76 7.00 7.32
N GLN A 90 10.11 6.26 6.44
CA GLN A 90 10.78 5.42 5.45
C GLN A 90 10.06 5.55 4.10
N PRO A 91 10.76 5.32 2.97
CA PRO A 91 10.09 5.14 1.69
C PRO A 91 9.03 4.03 1.85
N GLY A 92 7.77 4.37 1.58
CA GLY A 92 6.66 3.45 1.61
C GLY A 92 6.81 2.43 0.50
N ASP A 93 6.45 1.17 0.79
CA ASP A 93 6.44 0.13 -0.23
C ASP A 93 5.19 0.33 -1.11
N LEU A 94 5.35 1.12 -2.17
CA LEU A 94 4.34 1.35 -3.19
C LEU A 94 3.76 0.04 -3.75
N GLY A 95 4.60 -1.00 -3.87
CA GLY A 95 4.18 -2.32 -4.27
C GLY A 95 3.23 -2.94 -3.26
N LYS A 96 3.56 -2.84 -1.97
CA LYS A 96 2.70 -3.27 -0.86
C LYS A 96 1.38 -2.52 -0.79
N ILE A 97 1.40 -1.20 -0.97
CA ILE A 97 0.19 -0.37 -0.96
C ILE A 97 -0.76 -0.79 -2.09
N ARG A 98 -0.22 -0.90 -3.32
CA ARG A 98 -0.99 -1.36 -4.48
C ARG A 98 -1.49 -2.79 -4.29
N LEU A 99 -0.67 -3.68 -3.74
CA LEU A 99 -1.00 -5.06 -3.40
C LEU A 99 -2.19 -5.13 -2.42
N ARG A 100 -2.16 -4.39 -1.32
CA ARG A 100 -3.27 -4.32 -0.34
C ARG A 100 -4.56 -3.81 -0.99
N ARG A 101 -4.45 -2.78 -1.82
CA ARG A 101 -5.58 -2.16 -2.49
C ARG A 101 -6.22 -3.10 -3.51
N VAL A 102 -5.42 -3.71 -4.37
CA VAL A 102 -5.94 -4.60 -5.40
C VAL A 102 -6.53 -5.88 -4.79
N PHE A 103 -5.90 -6.43 -3.76
CA PHE A 103 -6.44 -7.58 -3.03
C PHE A 103 -7.84 -7.28 -2.47
N ARG A 104 -7.98 -6.16 -1.73
CA ARG A 104 -9.26 -5.72 -1.17
C ARG A 104 -10.32 -5.59 -2.26
N GLU A 105 -10.00 -4.85 -3.31
CA GLU A 105 -10.93 -4.60 -4.42
C GLU A 105 -11.37 -5.91 -5.08
N PHE A 106 -10.42 -6.79 -5.37
CA PHE A 106 -10.68 -8.09 -5.99
C PHE A 106 -11.61 -8.96 -5.14
N VAL A 107 -11.31 -9.10 -3.84
CA VAL A 107 -12.09 -9.91 -2.90
C VAL A 107 -13.52 -9.38 -2.77
N GLU A 108 -13.68 -8.07 -2.60
CA GLU A 108 -14.99 -7.44 -2.45
C GLU A 108 -15.82 -7.55 -3.73
N LEU A 109 -15.21 -7.36 -4.91
CA LEU A 109 -15.87 -7.55 -6.20
C LEU A 109 -16.27 -9.01 -6.43
N MET A 110 -15.40 -9.97 -6.10
CA MET A 110 -15.74 -11.39 -6.13
C MET A 110 -16.93 -11.70 -5.23
N CYS A 111 -16.93 -11.18 -4.00
CA CYS A 111 -18.03 -11.39 -3.06
C CYS A 111 -19.34 -10.80 -3.60
N ARG A 112 -19.35 -9.55 -4.06
CA ARG A 112 -20.54 -8.92 -4.67
C ARG A 112 -21.00 -9.65 -5.93
N GLY A 113 -20.08 -10.14 -6.74
CA GLY A 113 -20.37 -10.90 -7.96
C GLY A 113 -21.14 -12.20 -7.70
N THR A 114 -21.04 -12.76 -6.49
CA THR A 114 -21.82 -13.96 -6.14
C THR A 114 -23.30 -13.67 -5.85
N VAL A 115 -23.70 -12.44 -5.53
CA VAL A 115 -25.06 -12.08 -5.10
C VAL A 115 -26.17 -12.65 -5.99
N PRO A 116 -26.08 -12.60 -7.34
CA PRO A 116 -27.11 -13.15 -8.23
C PRO A 116 -27.29 -14.68 -8.16
N TYR A 117 -26.34 -15.40 -7.57
CA TYR A 117 -26.34 -16.87 -7.49
C TYR A 117 -26.72 -17.39 -6.09
N ARG A 118 -26.94 -16.49 -5.13
CA ARG A 118 -27.29 -16.84 -3.75
C ARG A 118 -28.78 -17.09 -3.61
N ASP A 119 -29.17 -17.81 -2.56
CA ASP A 119 -30.58 -18.08 -2.25
C ASP A 119 -31.36 -16.80 -1.90
N SER A 120 -30.68 -15.82 -1.29
CA SER A 120 -31.21 -14.48 -1.02
C SER A 120 -30.09 -13.43 -1.02
N PRO A 121 -30.40 -12.13 -1.15
CA PRO A 121 -29.40 -11.06 -1.08
C PRO A 121 -28.65 -11.00 0.25
N ASP A 122 -29.31 -11.43 1.34
CA ASP A 122 -28.77 -11.45 2.70
C ASP A 122 -28.08 -12.79 3.04
N ASP A 123 -28.03 -13.74 2.10
CA ASP A 123 -27.31 -14.99 2.27
C ASP A 123 -25.80 -14.71 2.38
N VAL A 124 -25.25 -15.03 3.55
CA VAL A 124 -23.83 -14.90 3.90
C VAL A 124 -23.10 -16.24 3.90
N ALA A 125 -23.74 -17.34 3.48
CA ALA A 125 -23.17 -18.67 3.64
C ALA A 125 -21.91 -18.88 2.77
N CYS A 126 -21.78 -18.16 1.63
CA CYS A 126 -20.55 -18.14 0.85
C CYS A 126 -19.41 -17.48 1.63
N GLU A 127 -19.67 -16.33 2.26
CA GLU A 127 -18.71 -15.61 3.11
C GLU A 127 -18.29 -16.45 4.32
N ILE A 128 -19.24 -17.08 5.00
CA ILE A 128 -18.98 -17.99 6.12
C ILE A 128 -18.05 -19.13 5.69
N ALA A 129 -18.31 -19.75 4.53
CA ALA A 129 -17.48 -20.86 4.04
C ALA A 129 -16.04 -20.42 3.73
N VAL A 130 -15.84 -19.22 3.15
CA VAL A 130 -14.49 -18.65 2.96
C VAL A 130 -13.81 -18.45 4.30
N ASN A 131 -14.47 -17.81 5.26
CA ASN A 131 -13.89 -17.54 6.58
C ASN A 131 -13.53 -18.82 7.35
N GLN A 132 -14.33 -19.88 7.25
CA GLN A 132 -14.04 -21.17 7.86
C GLN A 132 -12.77 -21.82 7.31
N GLN A 133 -12.53 -21.69 6.00
CA GLN A 133 -11.33 -22.23 5.35
C GLN A 133 -10.09 -21.33 5.53
N CYS A 134 -10.29 -20.03 5.80
CA CYS A 134 -9.23 -19.04 6.02
C CYS A 134 -8.92 -18.78 7.50
N THR A 135 -9.33 -19.64 8.45
CA THR A 135 -9.13 -19.42 9.90
C THR A 135 -7.68 -19.23 10.33
N ALA A 136 -6.71 -19.75 9.57
CA ALA A 136 -5.30 -19.58 9.82
C ALA A 136 -4.73 -18.24 9.32
N LEU A 137 -5.48 -17.49 8.50
CA LEU A 137 -5.06 -16.21 7.95
C LEU A 137 -5.59 -15.07 8.82
N PRO A 138 -4.83 -13.97 8.99
CA PRO A 138 -5.29 -12.77 9.70
C PRO A 138 -6.22 -11.92 8.83
N ILE A 139 -7.09 -12.56 8.04
CA ILE A 139 -7.97 -11.92 7.07
C ILE A 139 -9.32 -12.62 7.08
N ARG A 140 -10.40 -11.84 7.05
CA ARG A 140 -11.77 -12.37 6.97
C ARG A 140 -12.70 -11.44 6.20
N LEU A 141 -13.73 -12.02 5.61
CA LEU A 141 -14.88 -11.29 5.06
C LEU A 141 -15.89 -10.97 6.16
N VAL A 142 -16.41 -9.74 6.16
CA VAL A 142 -17.48 -9.29 7.04
C VAL A 142 -18.44 -8.44 6.22
N ALA A 143 -19.66 -8.93 6.01
CA ALA A 143 -20.71 -8.26 5.26
C ALA A 143 -20.25 -7.80 3.86
N GLY A 144 -19.56 -8.68 3.14
CA GLY A 144 -19.03 -8.41 1.80
C GLY A 144 -17.83 -7.46 1.75
N ARG A 145 -17.24 -7.09 2.89
CA ARG A 145 -16.01 -6.30 3.00
C ARG A 145 -14.87 -7.12 3.57
N ILE A 146 -13.64 -6.75 3.21
CA ILE A 146 -12.45 -7.40 3.79
C ILE A 146 -12.04 -6.69 5.10
N GLU A 147 -11.88 -7.48 6.15
CA GLU A 147 -11.11 -7.10 7.33
C GLU A 147 -9.74 -7.77 7.23
N ASP A 148 -8.71 -6.95 7.20
CA ASP A 148 -7.32 -7.37 7.04
C ASP A 148 -6.53 -6.91 8.27
N GLN A 149 -6.06 -7.88 9.05
CA GLN A 149 -5.28 -7.70 10.26
C GLN A 149 -3.83 -8.23 10.08
N THR A 150 -3.36 -8.38 8.84
CA THR A 150 -1.97 -8.72 8.54
C THR A 150 -1.01 -7.72 9.18
N ASP A 151 0.10 -8.20 9.73
CA ASP A 151 1.13 -7.35 10.34
C ASP A 151 1.58 -6.26 9.33
N PRO A 152 1.45 -4.97 9.70
CA PRO A 152 1.90 -3.86 8.87
C PRO A 152 3.37 -3.94 8.46
N ASN A 153 4.21 -4.70 9.18
CA ASN A 153 5.63 -4.84 8.90
C ASN A 153 6.00 -6.04 8.00
N LEU A 154 5.02 -6.88 7.60
CA LEU A 154 5.27 -8.01 6.69
C LEU A 154 5.97 -7.58 5.41
N ARG A 155 6.90 -8.38 4.91
CA ARG A 155 7.48 -8.11 3.59
C ARG A 155 6.41 -8.30 2.53
N THR A 156 6.54 -7.58 1.42
CA THR A 156 5.52 -7.58 0.36
C THR A 156 5.33 -8.95 -0.28
N GLY A 157 6.39 -9.76 -0.39
CA GLY A 157 6.28 -11.15 -0.83
C GLY A 157 5.48 -12.03 0.13
N GLU A 158 5.74 -11.91 1.44
CA GLU A 158 5.02 -12.66 2.48
C GLU A 158 3.53 -12.24 2.54
N LEU A 159 3.26 -10.94 2.38
CA LEU A 159 1.90 -10.42 2.26
C LEU A 159 1.19 -10.96 1.02
N ALA A 160 1.88 -11.02 -0.13
CA ALA A 160 1.33 -11.56 -1.36
C ALA A 160 0.97 -13.05 -1.23
N GLU A 161 1.76 -13.84 -0.50
CA GLU A 161 1.45 -15.24 -0.21
C GLU A 161 0.14 -15.38 0.58
N VAL A 162 -0.01 -14.61 1.66
CA VAL A 162 -1.26 -14.60 2.46
C VAL A 162 -2.47 -14.27 1.57
N TYR A 163 -2.35 -13.24 0.73
CA TYR A 163 -3.43 -12.81 -0.17
C TYR A 163 -3.74 -13.85 -1.25
N ARG A 164 -2.73 -14.48 -1.83
CA ARG A 164 -2.90 -15.54 -2.83
C ARG A 164 -3.65 -16.73 -2.23
N THR A 165 -3.28 -17.17 -1.03
CA THR A 165 -3.99 -18.25 -0.33
C THR A 165 -5.46 -17.90 -0.09
N PHE A 166 -5.74 -16.67 0.34
CA PHE A 166 -7.12 -16.22 0.53
C PHE A 166 -7.92 -16.21 -0.78
N LEU A 167 -7.36 -15.65 -1.87
CA LEU A 167 -8.02 -15.57 -3.18
C LEU A 167 -8.29 -16.95 -3.78
N GLN A 168 -7.33 -17.87 -3.67
CA GLN A 168 -7.49 -19.26 -4.11
C GLN A 168 -8.63 -19.95 -3.34
N THR A 169 -8.66 -19.76 -2.01
CA THR A 169 -9.73 -20.29 -1.15
C THR A 169 -11.09 -19.70 -1.51
N GLN A 170 -11.17 -18.38 -1.76
CA GLN A 170 -12.40 -17.73 -2.18
C GLN A 170 -12.90 -18.29 -3.52
N ARG A 171 -12.01 -18.43 -4.52
CA ARG A 171 -12.37 -19.02 -5.83
C ARG A 171 -12.82 -20.47 -5.69
N GLN A 172 -12.16 -21.26 -4.84
CA GLN A 172 -12.55 -22.63 -4.53
C GLN A 172 -13.97 -22.70 -3.95
N VAL A 173 -14.28 -21.87 -2.94
CA VAL A 173 -15.61 -21.83 -2.32
C VAL A 173 -16.69 -21.43 -3.32
N VAL A 174 -16.41 -20.43 -4.17
CA VAL A 174 -17.34 -20.00 -5.23
C VAL A 174 -17.60 -21.15 -6.21
N ARG A 175 -16.55 -21.88 -6.59
CA ARG A 175 -16.66 -23.06 -7.45
C ARG A 175 -17.50 -24.16 -6.81
N ASP A 176 -17.22 -24.52 -5.56
CA ASP A 176 -17.91 -25.62 -4.89
C ASP A 176 -19.40 -25.32 -4.68
N ARG A 177 -19.76 -24.04 -4.51
CA ARG A 177 -21.14 -23.61 -4.27
C ARG A 177 -21.94 -23.34 -5.54
N PHE A 178 -21.32 -22.71 -6.54
CA PHE A 178 -22.03 -22.18 -7.71
C PHE A 178 -21.59 -22.81 -9.03
N GLY A 179 -20.57 -23.69 -9.01
CA GLY A 179 -20.03 -24.38 -10.17
C GLY A 179 -18.84 -23.68 -10.83
N GLU A 180 -18.06 -24.47 -11.59
CA GLU A 180 -16.84 -24.01 -12.27
C GLU A 180 -17.13 -22.86 -13.26
N GLU A 181 -18.18 -22.96 -14.07
CA GLU A 181 -18.52 -21.92 -15.05
C GLU A 181 -18.80 -20.56 -14.40
N VAL A 182 -19.48 -20.56 -13.23
CA VAL A 182 -19.77 -19.34 -12.48
C VAL A 182 -18.47 -18.77 -11.91
N ALA A 183 -17.63 -19.61 -11.31
CA ALA A 183 -16.35 -19.19 -10.74
C ALA A 183 -15.43 -18.56 -11.79
N GLU A 184 -15.28 -19.20 -12.95
CA GLU A 184 -14.45 -18.71 -14.06
C GLU A 184 -14.99 -17.39 -14.63
N ARG A 185 -16.30 -17.30 -14.84
CA ARG A 185 -16.93 -16.08 -15.33
C ARG A 185 -16.74 -14.91 -14.36
N LEU A 186 -16.98 -15.14 -13.07
CA LEU A 186 -16.80 -14.11 -12.04
C LEU A 186 -15.35 -13.66 -11.95
N HIS A 187 -14.41 -14.60 -11.90
CA HIS A 187 -12.99 -14.29 -11.85
C HIS A 187 -12.55 -13.41 -13.03
N ARG A 188 -12.95 -13.79 -14.26
CA ARG A 188 -12.67 -13.01 -15.47
C ARG A 188 -13.31 -11.63 -15.41
N GLN A 189 -14.57 -11.53 -14.98
CA GLN A 189 -15.28 -10.27 -14.88
C GLN A 189 -14.61 -9.32 -13.88
N VAL A 190 -14.20 -9.83 -12.70
CA VAL A 190 -13.50 -9.04 -11.68
C VAL A 190 -12.15 -8.56 -12.22
N LEU A 191 -11.37 -9.42 -12.87
CA LEU A 191 -10.11 -9.03 -13.53
C LEU A 191 -10.32 -7.85 -14.50
N PHE A 192 -11.40 -7.86 -15.29
CA PHE A 192 -11.72 -6.76 -16.20
C PHE A 192 -12.13 -5.45 -15.50
N GLN A 193 -12.71 -5.53 -14.29
CA GLN A 193 -13.19 -4.37 -13.54
C GLN A 193 -12.09 -3.68 -12.72
N VAL A 194 -11.03 -4.40 -12.34
CA VAL A 194 -9.87 -3.84 -11.65
C VAL A 194 -9.15 -2.83 -12.54
N SER A 195 -8.80 -1.68 -11.98
CA SER A 195 -8.13 -0.61 -12.72
C SER A 195 -6.77 -1.07 -13.31
N PRO A 196 -6.33 -0.52 -14.46
CA PRO A 196 -5.06 -0.90 -15.08
C PRO A 196 -3.85 -0.78 -14.14
N ASP A 197 -3.78 0.31 -13.36
CA ASP A 197 -2.69 0.57 -12.41
C ASP A 197 -2.60 -0.46 -11.28
N LEU A 198 -3.73 -1.08 -10.92
CA LEU A 198 -3.80 -2.12 -9.90
C LEU A 198 -3.59 -3.52 -10.49
N ARG A 199 -3.92 -3.72 -11.77
CA ARG A 199 -3.68 -4.99 -12.48
C ARG A 199 -2.20 -5.32 -12.57
N GLU A 200 -1.34 -4.31 -12.73
CA GLU A 200 0.12 -4.50 -12.68
C GLU A 200 0.55 -5.20 -11.36
N ALA A 201 -0.08 -4.87 -10.23
CA ALA A 201 0.22 -5.51 -8.96
C ALA A 201 -0.30 -6.95 -8.89
N LEU A 202 -1.44 -7.27 -9.52
CA LEU A 202 -1.93 -8.65 -9.64
C LEU A 202 -0.94 -9.56 -10.36
N GLU A 203 -0.44 -9.10 -11.50
CA GLU A 203 0.52 -9.84 -12.33
C GLU A 203 1.89 -9.93 -11.65
N ARG A 204 2.39 -8.81 -11.11
CA ARG A 204 3.70 -8.74 -10.46
C ARG A 204 3.82 -9.66 -9.26
N TYR A 205 2.73 -9.85 -8.51
CA TYR A 205 2.70 -10.66 -7.30
C TYR A 205 1.97 -12.00 -7.48
N ASP A 206 1.62 -12.38 -8.72
CA ASP A 206 1.04 -13.69 -9.04
C ASP A 206 -0.20 -14.02 -8.20
N LEU A 207 -1.13 -13.07 -8.05
CA LEU A 207 -2.32 -13.21 -7.19
C LEU A 207 -3.48 -13.97 -7.86
N VAL A 208 -3.44 -14.08 -9.18
CA VAL A 208 -4.55 -14.51 -10.05
C VAL A 208 -4.02 -15.23 -11.28
#